data_AF-A0AA44WKT6-F1
#
_entry.id   AF-A0AA44WKT6-F1
#
_cell.length_a   1.000
_cell.length_b   1.000
_cell.length_c   1.000
_cell.angle_alpha   90.00
_cell.angle_beta   90.00
_cell.angle_gamma   90.00
#
_symmetry.space_group_name_H-M   'P 1'
#
loop_
_entity.id
_entity.type
_entity.pdbx_description
1 polymer ?
#
loop_
_entity_poly.entity_id
_entity_poly.type
_entity_poly.pdbx_seq_one_letter_code
_entity_poly.pdbx_strand_id
1 'polypeptide(L)'
;MELVQGVTVEDCWPRMTEEQKGVLWNNLMDMVSKLRTLSRDSPHPLISRIDGSALYDVEVNGNGDKRPWTGPFDSVKALHDWFAMTSKMGFEAIWPGRTLEEIPDGFRHLFPDDSKVVFTHGDLHPTNIMVNPDSPGQIVAIID
;
A
#
# COMPACT_ATOMS: atom_id res chain seq x y z
N MET A 1 4.70 -13.98 -17.22
CA MET A 1 5.41 -14.36 -15.99
C MET A 1 5.64 -15.86 -16.03
N GLU A 2 6.76 -16.33 -15.49
CA GLU A 2 7.03 -17.76 -15.34
C GLU A 2 6.55 -18.23 -13.97
N LEU A 3 6.22 -19.52 -13.84
CA LEU A 3 5.80 -20.09 -12.56
C LEU A 3 6.99 -20.15 -11.60
N VAL A 4 6.89 -19.45 -10.47
CA VAL A 4 7.88 -19.53 -9.39
C VAL A 4 7.54 -20.71 -8.49
N GLN A 5 8.52 -21.59 -8.27
CA GLN A 5 8.39 -22.70 -7.32
C GLN A 5 8.63 -22.19 -5.90
N GLY A 6 7.63 -22.29 -5.04
CA GLY A 6 7.70 -21.85 -3.65
C GLY A 6 6.38 -22.06 -2.90
N VAL A 7 6.38 -21.75 -1.62
CA VAL A 7 5.19 -21.71 -0.76
C VAL A 7 5.03 -20.31 -0.19
N THR A 8 3.81 -19.90 0.16
CA THR A 8 3.61 -18.57 0.75
C THR A 8 4.19 -18.49 2.16
N VAL A 9 4.52 -17.29 2.62
CA VAL A 9 4.91 -17.07 4.02
C VAL A 9 3.77 -17.47 4.94
N GLU A 10 2.52 -17.15 4.60
CA GLU A 10 1.35 -17.56 5.38
C GLU A 10 1.34 -19.08 5.66
N ASP A 11 1.53 -19.90 4.63
CA ASP A 11 1.47 -21.36 4.73
C ASP A 11 2.66 -21.97 5.49
N CYS A 12 3.83 -21.34 5.44
CA CYS A 12 5.03 -21.86 6.10
C CYS A 12 5.24 -21.30 7.50
N TRP A 13 4.75 -20.10 7.80
CA TRP A 13 5.01 -19.37 9.04
C TRP A 13 4.78 -20.19 10.33
N PRO A 14 3.69 -20.98 10.47
CA PRO A 14 3.46 -21.79 11.68
C PRO A 14 4.53 -22.86 11.92
N ARG A 15 5.27 -23.25 10.88
CA ARG A 15 6.30 -24.31 10.91
C ARG A 15 7.72 -23.75 10.98
N MET A 16 7.90 -22.43 10.84
CA MET A 16 9.21 -21.80 10.88
C MET A 16 9.74 -21.69 12.31
N THR A 17 11.03 -21.95 12.49
CA THR A 17 11.72 -21.60 13.73
C THR A 17 11.90 -20.09 13.86
N GLU A 18 12.18 -19.61 15.07
CA GLU A 18 12.42 -18.18 15.30
C GLU A 18 13.65 -17.67 14.54
N GLU A 19 14.69 -18.50 14.41
CA GLU A 19 15.87 -18.18 13.60
C GLU A 19 15.48 -18.00 12.12
N GLN A 20 14.65 -18.89 11.58
CA GLN A 20 14.19 -18.80 10.20
C GLN A 20 13.34 -17.55 9.95
N LYS A 21 12.44 -17.21 10.89
CA LYS A 21 11.65 -15.97 10.83
C LYS A 21 12.55 -14.73 10.87
N GLY A 22 13.59 -14.75 11.70
CA GLY A 22 14.60 -13.69 11.74
C GLY A 22 15.33 -13.51 10.41
N VAL A 23 15.75 -14.61 9.78
CA VAL A 23 16.38 -14.57 8.45
C VAL A 23 15.41 -14.03 7.39
N LEU A 24 14.17 -14.53 7.37
CA LEU A 24 13.12 -14.05 6.46
C LEU A 24 12.90 -12.55 6.61
N TRP A 25 12.77 -12.07 7.84
CA TRP A 25 12.55 -10.65 8.14
C TRP A 25 13.70 -9.78 7.65
N ASN A 26 14.95 -10.20 7.91
CA ASN A 26 16.13 -9.45 7.45
C ASN A 26 16.19 -9.38 5.92
N ASN A 27 15.91 -10.49 5.23
CA ASN A 27 15.87 -10.53 3.77
C ASN A 27 14.76 -9.63 3.21
N LEU A 28 13.56 -9.68 3.79
CA LEU A 28 12.44 -8.83 3.38
C LEU A 28 12.77 -7.35 3.58
N MET A 29 13.34 -6.98 4.72
CA MET A 29 13.73 -5.60 5.02
C MET A 29 14.79 -5.06 4.07
N ASP A 30 15.79 -5.88 3.70
CA ASP A 30 16.80 -5.51 2.70
C ASP A 30 16.15 -5.30 1.32
N MET A 31 15.28 -6.21 0.88
CA MET A 31 14.56 -6.10 -0.39
C MET A 31 13.67 -4.85 -0.44
N VAL A 32 12.87 -4.60 0.60
CA VAL A 32 12.00 -3.41 0.70
C VAL A 32 12.84 -2.12 0.73
N SER A 33 13.98 -2.14 1.44
CA SER A 33 14.87 -0.98 1.49
C SER A 33 15.43 -0.65 0.11
N LYS A 34 15.87 -1.67 -0.65
CA LYS A 34 16.32 -1.52 -2.04
C LYS A 34 15.20 -1.03 -2.95
N LEU A 35 14.00 -1.61 -2.86
CA LEU A 35 12.83 -1.19 -3.62
C LEU A 35 12.53 0.30 -3.43
N ARG A 36 12.61 0.79 -2.20
CA ARG A 36 12.36 2.19 -1.82
C ARG A 36 13.45 3.16 -2.27
N THR A 37 14.58 2.68 -2.79
CA THR A 37 15.59 3.53 -3.46
C THR A 37 15.23 3.84 -4.90
N LEU A 38 14.31 3.08 -5.51
CA LEU A 38 13.81 3.37 -6.85
C LEU A 38 13.00 4.66 -6.82
N SER A 39 13.33 5.56 -7.73
CA SER A 39 12.65 6.85 -7.88
C SER A 39 12.46 7.16 -9.36
N ARG A 40 11.50 8.03 -9.67
CA ARG A 40 11.32 8.54 -11.02
C ARG A 40 12.39 9.60 -11.29
N ASP A 41 12.96 9.59 -12.49
CA ASP A 41 13.77 10.70 -13.00
C ASP A 41 12.85 11.88 -13.37
N SER A 42 12.25 12.51 -12.35
CA SER A 42 11.39 13.68 -12.49
C SER A 42 11.70 14.67 -11.37
N PRO A 43 11.87 15.97 -11.68
CA PRO A 43 12.05 17.01 -10.66
C PRO A 43 10.77 17.26 -9.85
N HIS A 44 9.61 16.79 -10.35
CA HIS A 44 8.32 16.93 -9.69
C HIS A 44 7.89 15.58 -9.12
N PRO A 45 7.67 15.47 -7.80
CA PRO A 45 7.11 14.28 -7.20
C PRO A 45 5.69 14.07 -7.72
N LEU A 46 5.41 12.85 -8.17
CA LEU A 46 4.08 12.42 -8.58
C LEU A 46 3.76 11.14 -7.81
N ILE A 47 2.70 11.19 -7.02
CA ILE A 47 2.15 10.04 -6.30
C ILE A 47 1.12 9.40 -7.24
N SER A 48 1.53 8.32 -7.89
CA SER A 48 0.79 7.67 -8.97
C SER A 48 1.18 6.20 -9.10
N ARG A 49 0.50 5.49 -10.01
CA ARG A 49 1.04 4.25 -10.58
C ARG A 49 2.33 4.51 -11.36
N ILE A 50 3.05 3.45 -11.70
CA ILE A 50 4.33 3.52 -12.43
C ILE A 50 4.16 4.25 -13.77
N ASP A 51 3.05 4.00 -14.47
CA ASP A 51 2.70 4.64 -15.74
C ASP A 51 2.24 6.11 -15.60
N GLY A 52 2.12 6.63 -14.38
CA GLY A 52 1.63 7.99 -14.09
C GLY A 52 0.12 8.09 -13.95
N SER A 53 -0.63 6.99 -14.12
CA SER A 53 -2.08 6.97 -13.94
C SER A 53 -2.48 7.04 -12.46
N ALA A 54 -3.78 7.28 -12.22
CA ALA A 54 -4.35 7.31 -10.88
C ALA A 54 -4.02 6.03 -10.10
N LEU A 55 -3.83 6.15 -8.78
CA LEU A 55 -3.70 5.00 -7.92
C LEU A 55 -5.00 4.18 -7.94
N TYR A 56 -4.88 2.92 -7.56
CA TYR A 56 -6.02 2.05 -7.34
C TYR A 56 -5.91 1.46 -5.95
N ASP A 57 -7.03 1.53 -5.23
CA ASP A 57 -7.22 0.94 -3.93
C ASP A 57 -8.59 0.28 -3.95
N VAL A 58 -8.69 -1.00 -3.57
CA VAL A 58 -9.96 -1.73 -3.65
C VAL A 58 -11.01 -1.19 -2.67
N GLU A 59 -10.59 -0.69 -1.51
CA GLU A 59 -11.51 -0.13 -0.51
C GLU A 59 -12.08 1.22 -0.97
N VAL A 60 -11.29 1.97 -1.75
CA VAL A 60 -11.72 3.25 -2.30
C VAL A 60 -12.38 3.15 -3.67
N ASN A 61 -11.83 2.36 -4.59
CA ASN A 61 -12.28 2.26 -5.97
C ASN A 61 -13.21 1.05 -6.22
N GLY A 62 -13.21 0.03 -5.34
CA GLY A 62 -14.03 -1.18 -5.48
C GLY A 62 -15.50 -1.02 -5.09
N ASN A 63 -15.86 0.06 -4.39
CA ASN A 63 -17.24 0.37 -3.98
C ASN A 63 -18.14 0.97 -5.09
N GLY A 64 -17.77 0.77 -6.36
CA GLY A 64 -18.49 1.21 -7.56
C GLY A 64 -18.25 2.67 -7.96
N ASP A 65 -18.95 3.11 -9.02
CA ASP A 65 -18.75 4.37 -9.77
C ASP A 65 -18.93 5.69 -8.98
N LYS A 66 -19.13 5.64 -7.66
CA LYS A 66 -19.46 6.82 -6.84
C LYS A 66 -18.27 7.49 -6.18
N ARG A 67 -17.11 6.83 -6.10
CA ARG A 67 -15.92 7.42 -5.47
C ARG A 67 -14.99 8.00 -6.53
N PRO A 68 -14.37 9.17 -6.25
CA PRO A 68 -13.44 9.80 -7.19
C PRO A 68 -12.22 8.92 -7.41
N TRP A 69 -11.55 9.11 -8.55
CA TRP A 69 -10.25 8.50 -8.82
C TRP A 69 -9.21 8.92 -7.77
N THR A 70 -8.32 7.99 -7.44
CA THR A 70 -7.29 8.16 -6.40
C THR A 70 -6.05 8.85 -7.00
N GLY A 71 -6.21 10.13 -7.34
CA GLY A 71 -5.13 10.94 -7.91
C GLY A 71 -4.99 10.79 -9.44
N PRO A 72 -3.78 10.96 -10.00
CA PRO A 72 -2.49 11.10 -9.32
C PRO A 72 -2.39 12.40 -8.51
N PHE A 73 -1.46 12.45 -7.55
CA PHE A 73 -1.27 13.62 -6.67
C PHE A 73 0.12 14.23 -6.83
N ASP A 74 0.21 15.55 -6.77
CA ASP A 74 1.46 16.33 -6.85
C ASP A 74 2.15 16.49 -5.47
N SER A 75 1.47 16.11 -4.40
CA SER A 75 1.92 16.30 -3.03
C SER A 75 1.28 15.29 -2.08
N VAL A 76 2.00 14.99 -0.99
CA VAL A 76 1.51 14.16 0.12
C VAL A 76 0.27 14.79 0.76
N LYS A 77 0.28 16.12 0.91
CA LYS A 77 -0.88 16.87 1.38
C LYS A 77 -2.13 16.60 0.54
N ALA A 78 -2.02 16.66 -0.80
CA ALA A 78 -3.16 16.42 -1.67
C ALA A 78 -3.70 14.98 -1.54
N LEU A 79 -2.82 13.99 -1.41
CA LEU A 79 -3.20 12.61 -1.10
C LEU A 79 -3.96 12.51 0.23
N HIS A 80 -3.43 13.12 1.30
CA HIS A 80 -4.02 13.05 2.64
C HIS A 80 -5.35 13.82 2.75
N ASP A 81 -5.45 14.98 2.11
CA ASP A 81 -6.71 15.74 2.02
C ASP A 81 -7.77 14.92 1.27
N TRP A 82 -7.38 14.23 0.19
CA TRP A 82 -8.27 13.35 -0.56
C TRP A 82 -8.71 12.14 0.27
N PHE A 83 -7.82 11.48 1.01
CA PHE A 83 -8.17 10.35 1.89
C PHE A 83 -9.12 10.78 2.99
N ALA A 84 -8.85 11.92 3.61
CA ALA A 84 -9.70 12.44 4.67
C ALA A 84 -11.09 12.82 4.14
N MET A 85 -11.17 13.42 2.95
CA MET A 85 -12.44 13.71 2.30
C MET A 85 -13.22 12.43 1.96
N THR A 86 -12.55 11.46 1.31
CA THR A 86 -13.19 10.21 0.86
C THR A 86 -13.61 9.31 2.02
N SER A 87 -12.90 9.33 3.15
CA SER A 87 -13.29 8.57 4.36
C SER A 87 -14.65 8.98 4.94
N LYS A 88 -15.12 10.20 4.63
CA LYS A 88 -16.42 10.71 5.08
C LYS A 88 -17.56 10.34 4.13
N MET A 89 -17.26 9.84 2.92
CA MET A 89 -18.29 9.53 1.93
C MET A 89 -19.19 8.39 2.43
N GLY A 90 -20.50 8.65 2.47
CA GLY A 90 -21.52 7.75 3.03
C GLY A 90 -21.98 8.18 4.43
N PHE A 91 -21.28 9.09 5.11
CA PHE A 91 -21.70 9.60 6.42
C PHE A 91 -22.86 10.60 6.33
N GLU A 92 -23.24 11.06 5.13
CA GLU A 92 -24.44 11.86 4.91
C GLU A 92 -25.72 11.12 5.37
N ALA A 93 -25.68 9.78 5.36
CA ALA A 93 -26.76 8.94 5.91
C ALA A 93 -26.90 9.06 7.44
N ILE A 94 -25.81 9.41 8.14
CA ILE A 94 -25.74 9.57 9.59
C ILE A 94 -25.88 11.06 9.98
N TRP A 95 -25.48 11.99 9.10
CA TRP A 95 -25.64 13.44 9.24
C TRP A 95 -26.53 14.04 8.15
N PRO A 96 -27.85 13.81 8.19
CA PRO A 96 -28.75 14.31 7.16
C PRO A 96 -28.75 15.85 7.10
N GLY A 97 -28.67 16.37 5.87
CA GLY A 97 -28.69 17.81 5.61
C GLY A 97 -27.34 18.53 5.74
N ARG A 98 -26.25 17.79 6.03
CA ARG A 98 -24.89 18.32 5.94
C ARG A 98 -24.22 17.94 4.62
N THR A 99 -23.44 18.86 4.10
CA THR A 99 -22.46 18.61 3.03
C THR A 99 -21.27 17.82 3.57
N LEU A 100 -20.49 17.22 2.68
CA LEU A 100 -19.30 16.43 3.05
C LEU A 100 -18.25 17.30 3.76
N GLU A 101 -18.17 18.58 3.42
CA GLU A 101 -17.31 19.59 4.03
C GLU A 101 -17.73 19.93 5.47
N GLU A 102 -19.02 19.88 5.77
CA GLU A 102 -19.58 20.16 7.11
C GLU A 102 -19.55 18.95 8.05
N ILE A 103 -19.29 17.76 7.52
CA ILE A 103 -19.07 16.55 8.32
C ILE A 103 -17.69 16.64 8.97
N PRO A 104 -17.61 16.61 10.32
CA PRO A 104 -16.34 16.70 11.03
C PRO A 104 -15.37 15.60 10.59
N ASP A 105 -14.14 16.00 10.36
CA ASP A 105 -13.05 15.11 10.01
C ASP A 105 -12.32 14.63 11.26
N GLY A 106 -12.45 13.35 11.57
CA GLY A 106 -11.83 12.73 12.74
C GLY A 106 -10.40 12.26 12.52
N PHE A 107 -9.87 12.31 11.28
CA PHE A 107 -8.66 11.55 10.93
C PHE A 107 -7.57 12.39 10.27
N ARG A 108 -7.87 13.53 9.63
CA ARG A 108 -6.86 14.31 8.89
C ARG A 108 -5.64 14.70 9.69
N HIS A 109 -5.81 14.98 10.98
CA HIS A 109 -4.74 15.34 11.91
C HIS A 109 -3.74 14.20 12.17
N LEU A 110 -4.10 12.95 11.84
CA LEU A 110 -3.24 11.77 11.96
C LEU A 110 -2.28 11.60 10.76
N PHE A 111 -2.46 12.39 9.70
CA PHE A 111 -1.71 12.25 8.45
C PHE A 111 -0.70 13.41 8.26
N PRO A 112 0.60 13.18 8.49
CA PRO A 112 1.62 14.21 8.37
C PRO A 112 2.01 14.47 6.89
N ASP A 113 2.03 15.73 6.48
CA ASP A 113 2.22 16.12 5.08
C ASP A 113 3.68 16.06 4.58
N ASP A 114 4.63 15.77 5.47
CA ASP A 114 6.07 15.65 5.20
C ASP A 114 6.52 14.19 4.99
N SER A 115 5.58 13.27 4.79
CA SER A 115 5.87 11.85 4.56
C SER A 115 6.74 11.64 3.31
N LYS A 116 7.71 10.74 3.39
CA LYS A 116 8.56 10.41 2.23
C LYS A 116 7.78 9.58 1.20
N VAL A 117 7.72 10.06 -0.04
CA VAL A 117 7.20 9.28 -1.18
C VAL A 117 8.27 8.30 -1.65
N VAL A 118 7.93 7.01 -1.71
CA VAL A 118 8.82 5.92 -2.13
C VAL A 118 8.08 4.94 -3.03
N PHE A 119 8.82 4.26 -3.90
CA PHE A 119 8.26 3.10 -4.62
C PHE A 119 8.00 1.96 -3.62
N THR A 120 6.81 1.37 -3.70
CA THR A 120 6.33 0.34 -2.77
C THR A 120 5.44 -0.66 -3.50
N HIS A 121 5.35 -1.87 -2.97
CA HIS A 121 4.53 -2.95 -3.54
C HIS A 121 3.03 -2.59 -3.57
N GLY A 122 2.51 -2.04 -2.48
CA GLY A 122 1.09 -1.71 -2.32
C GLY A 122 0.34 -2.75 -1.50
N ASP A 123 0.65 -4.03 -1.66
CA ASP A 123 0.05 -5.14 -0.88
C ASP A 123 1.07 -6.17 -0.41
N LEU A 124 1.92 -5.80 0.56
CA LEU A 124 2.98 -6.67 1.07
C LEU A 124 2.45 -7.64 2.16
N HIS A 125 1.45 -8.44 1.82
CA HIS A 125 0.83 -9.42 2.70
C HIS A 125 1.59 -10.77 2.69
N PRO A 126 1.61 -11.58 3.77
CA PRO A 126 2.28 -12.89 3.79
C PRO A 126 1.84 -13.89 2.69
N THR A 127 0.62 -13.75 2.15
CA THR A 127 0.14 -14.54 1.00
C THR A 127 0.86 -14.18 -0.31
N ASN A 128 1.40 -12.97 -0.38
CA ASN A 128 2.03 -12.38 -1.55
C ASN A 128 3.57 -12.50 -1.51
N ILE A 129 4.10 -13.18 -0.48
CA ILE A 129 5.53 -13.43 -0.32
C ILE A 129 5.75 -14.93 -0.44
N MET A 130 6.52 -15.36 -1.43
CA MET A 130 6.86 -16.76 -1.64
C MET A 130 8.27 -17.06 -1.12
N VAL A 131 8.42 -18.18 -0.43
CA VAL A 131 9.70 -18.67 0.09
C VAL A 131 10.03 -20.08 -0.41
N ASN A 132 11.30 -20.43 -0.33
CA ASN A 132 11.77 -21.79 -0.59
C ASN A 132 11.26 -22.73 0.53
N PRO A 133 10.53 -23.81 0.23
CA PRO A 133 10.01 -24.72 1.24
C PRO A 133 11.11 -25.43 2.05
N ASP A 134 12.27 -25.68 1.44
CA ASP A 134 13.41 -26.33 2.10
C ASP A 134 14.28 -25.34 2.90
N SER A 135 14.14 -24.04 2.60
CA SER A 135 14.82 -22.95 3.30
C SER A 135 13.88 -21.76 3.47
N PRO A 136 12.92 -21.81 4.43
CA PRO A 136 11.86 -20.80 4.56
C PRO A 136 12.34 -19.36 4.83
N GLY A 137 13.61 -19.17 5.18
CA GLY A 137 14.22 -17.84 5.28
C GLY A 137 14.52 -17.19 3.92
N GLN A 138 14.56 -17.96 2.84
CA GLN A 138 14.87 -17.50 1.49
C GLN A 138 13.60 -17.12 0.74
N ILE A 139 13.43 -15.83 0.47
CA ILE A 139 12.38 -15.31 -0.41
C ILE A 139 12.73 -15.63 -1.87
N VAL A 140 11.78 -16.21 -2.61
CA VAL A 140 11.93 -16.55 -4.03
C VAL A 140 11.11 -15.64 -4.94
N ALA A 141 10.03 -15.05 -4.43
CA ALA A 141 9.25 -14.03 -5.14
C ALA A 141 8.42 -13.18 -4.17
N ILE A 142 8.12 -11.96 -4.61
CA ILE A 142 7.01 -11.13 -4.10
C ILE A 142 6.08 -10.94 -5.29
N ILE A 143 4.79 -11.23 -5.11
CA ILE A 143 3.78 -11.29 -6.16
C ILE A 143 2.60 -10.39 -5.80
N ASP A 144 1.67 -10.23 -6.76
CA ASP A 144 0.56 -9.25 -6.72
C ASP A 144 1.05 -7.79 -6.84
#